data_AF-U2KIH3-F1
#
_entry.id   AF-U2KIH3-F1
#
_cell.length_a   1.000
_cell.length_b   1.000
_cell.length_c   1.000
_cell.angle_alpha   90.00
_cell.angle_beta   90.00
_cell.angle_gamma   90.00
#
_symmetry.space_group_name_H-M   'P 1'
#
loop_
_entity.id
_entity.type
_entity.pdbx_description
1 polymer ?
#
loop_
_entity_poly.entity_id
_entity_poly.type
_entity_poly.pdbx_seq_one_letter_code
_entity_poly.pdbx_strand_id
1 'polypeptide(L)' 'MEHDFIFAADEFHHKTKFANEMWQTDFTYFKVKVWGWYYLSTVIDDYSRYIIHWELCSSMTSDDVYRTIDKAIEKAGVTF' A
#
# COMPACT_ATOMS: atom_id res chain seq x y z
N MET A 1 -6.48 -30.26 -23.59
CA MET A 1 -6.37 -28.81 -23.33
C MET A 1 -5.37 -28.69 -22.19
N GLU A 2 -4.18 -28.21 -22.49
CA GLU A 2 -3.14 -27.96 -21.48
C GLU A 2 -3.34 -26.53 -20.97
N HIS A 3 -3.32 -26.36 -19.64
CA HIS A 3 -3.48 -25.06 -19.01
C HIS A 3 -2.11 -24.57 -18.56
N ASP A 4 -1.68 -23.41 -19.06
CA ASP A 4 -0.48 -22.75 -18.58
C ASP A 4 -0.81 -21.99 -17.29
N PHE A 5 -0.18 -22.39 -16.20
CA PHE A 5 -0.29 -21.72 -14.90
C PHE A 5 0.88 -20.78 -14.70
N ILE A 6 0.60 -19.56 -14.24
CA ILE A 6 1.62 -18.63 -13.74
C ILE A 6 1.62 -18.72 -12.22
N PHE A 7 2.72 -19.20 -11.66
CA PHE A 7 2.91 -19.26 -10.21
C PHE A 7 3.60 -18.00 -9.70
N ALA A 8 3.22 -17.55 -8.51
CA ALA A 8 3.99 -16.54 -7.80
C ALA A 8 5.35 -17.12 -7.39
N ALA A 9 6.39 -16.29 -7.41
CA ALA A 9 7.69 -16.66 -6.86
C ALA A 9 7.66 -16.64 -5.32
N ASP A 10 8.53 -17.44 -4.70
CA ASP A 10 8.68 -17.47 -3.24
C ASP A 10 9.30 -16.17 -2.67
N GLU A 11 9.91 -15.36 -3.54
CA GLU A 11 10.58 -14.13 -3.16
C GLU A 11 10.46 -13.03 -4.23
N PHE A 12 10.57 -11.77 -3.79
CA PHE A 12 10.62 -10.63 -4.69
C PHE A 12 11.90 -10.64 -5.53
N HIS A 13 11.78 -10.28 -6.81
CA HIS A 13 12.93 -10.14 -7.71
C HIS A 13 13.93 -9.06 -7.25
N HIS A 14 13.41 -7.97 -6.68
CA HIS A 14 14.21 -6.89 -6.12
C HIS A 14 13.99 -6.87 -4.61
N LYS A 15 14.97 -7.40 -3.88
CA LYS A 15 14.93 -7.39 -2.42
C LYS A 15 15.47 -6.07 -1.89
N THR A 16 14.67 -5.41 -1.07
CA THR A 16 15.13 -4.28 -0.26
C THR A 16 16.14 -4.74 0.79
N LYS A 17 17.03 -3.83 1.17
CA LYS A 17 18.19 -4.03 2.04
C LYS A 17 18.13 -3.16 3.29
N PHE A 18 17.36 -2.08 3.27
CA PHE A 18 17.18 -1.18 4.40
C PHE A 18 15.80 -0.50 4.37
N ALA A 19 15.38 0.02 5.53
CA ALA A 19 14.11 0.72 5.67
C ALA A 19 14.06 2.00 4.81
N ASN A 20 12.91 2.26 4.20
CA ASN A 20 12.62 3.33 3.26
C ASN A 20 13.35 3.26 1.91
N GLU A 21 13.84 2.09 1.50
CA GLU A 21 14.38 1.88 0.14
C GLU A 21 13.26 1.76 -0.91
N MET A 22 12.17 1.08 -0.56
CA MET A 22 10.99 0.92 -1.41
C MET A 22 9.75 0.82 -0.54
N TRP A 23 8.67 1.47 -0.97
CA TRP A 23 7.37 1.38 -0.31
C TRP A 23 6.37 0.69 -1.22
N GLN A 24 5.42 -0.02 -0.61
CA GLN A 24 4.27 -0.59 -1.29
C GLN A 24 3.03 0.19 -0.88
N THR A 25 2.09 0.33 -1.80
CA THR A 25 0.79 0.95 -1.54
C THR A 25 -0.33 -0.02 -1.91
N ASP A 26 -1.37 -0.09 -1.09
CA ASP A 26 -2.54 -0.91 -1.38
C ASP A 26 -3.84 -0.22 -0.95
N PHE A 27 -4.94 -0.59 -1.61
CA PHE A 27 -6.30 -0.23 -1.20
C PHE A 27 -7.08 -1.48 -0.80
N THR A 28 -7.39 -1.57 0.49
CA THR A 28 -8.27 -2.63 1.01
C THR A 28 -9.72 -2.14 1.08
N TYR A 29 -10.65 -2.94 0.57
CA TYR A 29 -12.06 -2.59 0.45
C TYR A 29 -12.83 -3.13 1.65
N PHE A 30 -13.47 -2.24 2.39
CA PHE A 30 -14.33 -2.60 3.52
C PHE A 30 -15.79 -2.32 3.21
N LYS A 31 -16.62 -3.36 3.26
CA LYS A 31 -18.08 -3.21 3.27
C LYS A 31 -18.57 -3.14 4.70
N VAL A 32 -18.80 -1.94 5.21
CA VAL A 32 -19.35 -1.73 6.55
C VAL A 32 -20.87 -1.83 6.45
N LYS A 33 -21.46 -2.74 7.23
CA LYS A 33 -22.91 -2.95 7.26
C LYS A 33 -23.61 -1.62 7.60
N VAL A 34 -24.65 -1.28 6.84
CA VAL A 34 -25.42 -0.01 6.96
C VAL A 34 -24.67 1.25 6.49
N TRP A 35 -23.34 1.31 6.57
CA TRP A 35 -22.58 2.53 6.27
C TRP A 35 -21.96 2.57 4.87
N GLY A 36 -21.96 1.45 4.15
CA GLY A 36 -21.50 1.39 2.77
C GLY A 36 -20.04 0.97 2.63
N TRP A 37 -19.42 1.38 1.52
CA TRP A 37 -18.04 1.04 1.18
C TRP A 37 -17.07 2.09 1.72
N TYR A 38 -15.96 1.59 2.26
CA TYR A 38 -14.79 2.36 2.64
C TYR A 38 -13.54 1.72 2.06
N TYR A 39 -12.51 2.52 1.88
CA TYR A 39 -11.29 2.15 1.19
C TYR A 39 -10.11 2.54 2.07
N LEU A 40 -9.41 1.55 2.60
CA LEU A 40 -8.21 1.77 3.41
C LEU A 40 -7.01 1.90 2.48
N SER A 41 -6.54 3.13 2.32
CA SER A 41 -5.26 3.41 1.66
C SER A 41 -4.13 3.15 2.65
N THR A 42 -3.17 2.31 2.30
CA THR A 42 -2.03 1.98 3.16
C THR A 42 -0.73 2.19 2.44
N VAL A 43 0.27 2.78 3.11
CA VAL A 43 1.66 2.86 2.68
C VAL A 43 2.52 2.08 3.67
N ILE A 44 3.18 1.02 3.18
CA ILE A 44 4.02 0.13 3.97
C ILE A 44 5.46 0.16 3.45
N ASP A 45 6.41 0.16 4.37
CA ASP A 45 7.82 -0.04 4.04
C ASP A 45 8.08 -1.51 3.66
N ASP A 46 8.67 -1.75 2.50
CA ASP A 46 8.86 -3.10 1.97
C ASP A 46 9.85 -3.92 2.83
N TYR A 47 10.92 -3.28 3.32
CA TYR A 47 11.96 -3.93 4.10
C TYR A 47 11.52 -4.27 5.53
N SER A 48 11.10 -3.24 6.28
CA SER A 48 10.75 -3.38 7.71
C SER A 48 9.34 -3.89 7.95
N ARG A 49 8.49 -3.91 6.90
CA ARG A 49 7.05 -4.22 6.98
C ARG A 49 6.27 -3.26 7.88
N TYR A 50 6.85 -2.11 8.22
CA TYR A 50 6.17 -1.10 9.03
C TYR A 50 5.16 -0.31 8.20
N ILE A 51 3.94 -0.13 8.73
CA ILE A 51 2.96 0.77 8.11
C ILE A 51 3.38 2.20 8.42
N ILE A 52 3.89 2.89 7.40
CA ILE A 52 4.36 4.29 7.52
C ILE A 52 3.15 5.20 7.73
N HIS A 53 2.11 5.00 6.91
CA HIS A 53 0.85 5.69 7.06
C HIS A 53 -0.31 4.89 6.48
N TRP A 54 -1.52 5.25 6.90
CA TRP A 54 -2.76 4.72 6.39
C TRP A 54 -3.86 5.75 6.57
N GLU A 55 -4.86 5.69 5.71
CA GLU A 55 -6.06 6.51 5.78
C GLU A 55 -7.29 5.69 5.37
N LEU A 56 -8.38 5.79 6.14
CA LEU A 56 -9.65 5.19 5.77
C LEU A 56 -10.50 6.21 5.02
N CYS A 57 -10.66 6.01 3.72
CA CYS A 57 -11.33 6.94 2.82
C CYS A 57 -12.76 6.47 2.50
N SER A 58 -13.68 7.41 2.29
CA SER A 58 -15.03 7.13 1.78
C SER A 58 -15.08 6.97 0.25
N SER A 59 -13.97 7.26 -0.42
CA SER A 59 -13.78 7.17 -1.87
C SER A 59 -12.39 6.59 -2.20
N MET A 60 -12.15 6.34 -3.48
CA MET A 60 -10.88 5.85 -4.01
C MET A 60 -10.37 6.79 -5.10
N THR A 61 -10.39 8.10 -4.82
CA THR A 61 -9.92 9.11 -5.77
C THR A 61 -8.41 9.21 -5.77
N SER A 62 -7.83 9.79 -6.82
CA SER A 62 -6.40 10.13 -6.84
C SER A 62 -6.01 11.01 -5.66
N ASP A 63 -6.88 11.94 -5.26
CA ASP A 63 -6.62 12.89 -4.18
C ASP A 63 -6.50 12.17 -2.82
N ASP A 64 -7.29 11.12 -2.60
CA ASP A 64 -7.16 10.25 -1.42
C ASP A 64 -5.79 9.56 -1.38
N VAL A 65 -5.29 9.11 -2.54
CA VAL A 65 -3.97 8.47 -2.67
C VAL A 65 -2.85 9.48 -2.41
N TYR A 66 -2.91 10.66 -3.06
CA TYR A 66 -1.93 11.72 -2.90
C TYR A 66 -1.79 12.14 -1.44
N ARG A 67 -2.92 12.37 -0.74
CA ARG A 67 -2.91 12.74 0.67
C ARG A 67 -2.25 11.67 1.55
N THR A 68 -2.55 10.40 1.29
CA THR A 68 -1.97 9.29 2.06
C THR A 68 -0.46 9.19 1.84
N ILE A 69 0.01 9.36 0.60
CA ILE A 69 1.44 9.34 0.25
C ILE A 69 2.18 10.55 0.84
N ASP A 70 1.63 11.76 0.72
CA ASP A 70 2.24 12.98 1.26
C ASP A 70 2.43 12.87 2.78
N LYS A 71 1.44 12.31 3.48
CA LYS A 71 1.54 12.04 4.93
C LYS A 71 2.54 10.95 5.26
N ALA A 72 2.70 9.94 4.41
CA ALA A 72 3.75 8.94 4.57
C ALA A 72 5.14 9.54 4.42
N ILE A 73 5.35 10.40 3.41
CA ILE A 73 6.61 11.13 3.18
C ILE A 73 6.96 11.99 4.40
N GLU A 74 6.01 12.80 4.87
CA GLU A 74 6.18 13.65 6.06
C GLU A 74 6.60 12.83 7.29
N LYS A 75 5.93 11.68 7.52
CA LYS A 75 6.20 10.81 8.68
C LYS A 75 7.51 10.04 8.59
N ALA A 76 7.88 9.58 7.41
CA ALA A 76 9.14 8.88 7.19
C ALA A 76 10.34 9.83 7.23
N GLY A 77 10.11 11.14 7.06
CA GLY A 77 11.18 12.14 7.04
C GLY A 77 12.11 11.99 5.84
N VAL A 78 11.61 11.40 4.75
CA VAL A 78 12.37 11.26 3.49
C VAL A 78 12.14 12.48 2.62
N THR A 79 13.19 13.03 2.05
CA THR A 79 13.14 14.14 1.09
C THR A 79 13.78 13.69 -0.22
N PHE A 80 13.14 14.04 -1.34
CA PHE A 80 13.68 13.78 -2.68
C PHE A 80 14.75 14.79 -3.07
#